data_AF-A0A376H163-F1
#
_entry.id   AF-A0A376H163-F1
#
_cell.length_a   1.000
_cell.length_b   1.000
_cell.length_c   1.000
_cell.angle_alpha   90.00
_cell.angle_beta   90.00
_cell.angle_gamma   90.00
#
_symmetry.space_group_name_H-M   'P 1'
#
loop_
_entity.id
_entity.type
_entity.pdbx_description
1 polymer ?
#
loop_
_entity_poly.entity_id
_entity_poly.type
_entity_poly.pdbx_seq_one_letter_code
_entity_poly.pdbx_strand_id
1 'polypeptide(L)'
;MKKMVGIVPFLLLIWLHLGYGTFGKISVFHQSFMTLSNFMDRVVQNNPASILILFLGIPVLSIVGCYYSLYNVKSNYQKIIFGVMVLVSIISFGFFLLITLMGLANQ
;
A
#
# COMPACT_ATOMS: atom_id res chain seq x y z
N MET A 1 17.77 -13.90 -5.91
CA MET A 1 16.76 -13.15 -5.11
C MET A 1 16.07 -11.99 -5.84
N LYS A 2 16.52 -11.52 -7.03
CA LYS A 2 15.91 -10.38 -7.76
C LYS A 2 14.42 -10.53 -8.18
N LYS A 3 13.82 -11.71 -8.05
CA LYS A 3 12.41 -11.98 -8.46
C LYS A 3 11.37 -11.57 -7.41
N MET A 4 11.78 -11.20 -6.20
CA MET A 4 10.87 -10.90 -5.07
C MET A 4 10.62 -9.41 -4.85
N VAL A 5 11.20 -8.53 -5.68
CA VAL A 5 11.17 -7.07 -5.49
C VAL A 5 9.73 -6.52 -5.50
N GLY A 6 8.84 -7.07 -6.32
CA GLY A 6 7.43 -6.65 -6.37
C GLY A 6 6.54 -7.28 -5.30
N ILE A 7 6.94 -8.43 -4.74
CA ILE A 7 6.11 -9.14 -3.75
C ILE A 7 6.09 -8.39 -2.41
N VAL A 8 7.23 -7.86 -1.98
CA VAL A 8 7.35 -7.13 -0.71
C VAL A 8 6.42 -5.91 -0.63
N PRO A 9 6.43 -4.96 -1.59
CA PRO A 9 5.55 -3.80 -1.52
C PRO A 9 4.08 -4.18 -1.72
N PHE A 10 3.78 -5.28 -2.43
CA PHE A 10 2.41 -5.81 -2.52
C PHE A 10 1.90 -6.39 -1.18
N LEU A 11 2.76 -7.09 -0.43
CA LEU A 11 2.42 -7.55 0.91
C LEU A 11 2.17 -6.39 1.87
N LEU A 12 2.97 -5.30 1.77
CA LEU A 12 2.73 -4.07 2.52
C LEU A 12 1.39 -3.42 2.15
N LEU A 13 0.99 -3.47 0.87
CA LEU A 13 -0.32 -3.00 0.44
C LEU A 13 -1.45 -3.83 1.06
N ILE A 14 -1.34 -5.16 1.08
CA ILE A 14 -2.32 -6.03 1.76
C ILE A 14 -2.40 -5.68 3.24
N TRP A 15 -1.24 -5.55 3.91
CA TRP A 15 -1.15 -5.15 5.31
C TRP A 15 -1.88 -3.82 5.57
N LEU A 16 -1.72 -2.83 4.69
CA LEU A 16 -2.40 -1.53 4.82
C LEU A 16 -3.94 -1.68 4.78
N HIS A 17 -4.48 -2.50 3.87
CA HIS A 17 -5.93 -2.74 3.81
C HIS A 17 -6.46 -3.43 5.07
N LEU A 18 -5.69 -4.36 5.64
CA LEU A 18 -6.06 -5.06 6.87
C LEU A 18 -5.93 -4.16 8.11
N GLY A 19 -4.92 -3.28 8.15
CA GLY A 19 -4.66 -2.39 9.29
C GLY A 19 -5.59 -1.17 9.35
N TYR A 20 -5.90 -0.57 8.19
CA TYR A 20 -6.78 0.61 8.12
C TYR A 20 -8.27 0.26 8.30
N GLY A 21 -8.65 -1.01 8.11
CA GLY A 21 -9.99 -1.51 8.45
C GLY A 21 -10.94 -1.72 7.28
N THR A 22 -10.45 -1.69 6.03
CA THR A 22 -11.23 -2.06 4.83
C THR A 22 -11.88 -3.45 4.89
N PHE A 23 -11.36 -4.35 5.72
CA PHE A 23 -11.85 -5.72 5.91
C PHE A 23 -12.26 -6.04 7.36
N GLY A 24 -12.48 -5.01 8.20
CA GLY A 24 -12.79 -5.17 9.62
C GLY A 24 -11.59 -4.96 10.54
N LYS A 25 -11.84 -4.63 11.81
CA LYS A 25 -10.80 -4.40 12.83
C LYS A 25 -10.18 -5.74 13.24
N ILE A 26 -9.22 -6.25 12.47
CA ILE A 26 -8.34 -7.31 12.95
C ILE A 26 -7.34 -6.66 13.90
N SER A 27 -7.47 -6.93 15.20
CA SER A 27 -6.82 -6.18 16.28
C SER A 27 -5.30 -6.02 16.10
N VAL A 28 -4.59 -7.07 15.67
CA VAL A 28 -3.13 -7.05 15.50
C VAL A 28 -2.68 -6.13 14.35
N PHE A 29 -3.32 -6.23 13.19
CA PHE A 29 -2.97 -5.38 12.04
C PHE A 29 -3.31 -3.92 12.31
N HIS A 30 -4.47 -3.67 12.92
CA HIS A 30 -4.86 -2.32 13.31
C HIS A 30 -3.89 -1.70 14.32
N GLN A 31 -3.49 -2.45 15.35
CA GLN A 31 -2.52 -1.97 16.34
C GLN A 31 -1.14 -1.71 15.71
N SER A 32 -0.70 -2.57 14.77
CA SER A 32 0.54 -2.35 14.03
C SER A 32 0.48 -1.09 13.16
N PHE A 33 -0.67 -0.84 12.51
CA PHE A 33 -0.90 0.36 11.72
C PHE A 33 -0.87 1.62 12.60
N MET A 34 -1.58 1.61 13.73
CA MET A 34 -1.57 2.73 14.68
C MET A 34 -0.16 3.02 15.21
N THR A 35 0.63 1.97 15.47
CA THR A 35 2.02 2.11 15.93
C THR A 35 2.88 2.80 14.87
N LEU A 36 2.76 2.38 13.60
CA LEU A 36 3.51 2.98 12.50
C LEU A 36 3.05 4.41 12.21
N SER A 37 1.74 4.67 12.23
CA SER A 37 1.19 6.02 12.06
C SER A 37 1.73 6.97 13.12
N ASN A 38 1.67 6.56 14.40
CA ASN A 38 2.19 7.37 15.51
C ASN A 38 3.70 7.59 15.41
N PHE A 39 4.46 6.60 14.92
CA PHE A 39 5.88 6.78 14.65
C PHE A 39 6.11 7.81 13.54
N MET A 40 5.37 7.70 12.44
CA MET A 40 5.46 8.65 11.33
C MET A 40 5.09 10.06 11.75
N ASP A 41 4.08 10.22 12.61
CA ASP A 41 3.69 11.52 13.18
C ASP A 41 4.82 12.17 13.98
N ARG A 42 5.61 11.38 14.71
CA ARG A 42 6.77 11.90 15.44
C ARG A 42 7.91 12.32 14.51
N VAL A 43 8.08 11.64 13.38
CA VAL A 43 9.14 11.92 12.40
C VAL A 43 8.79 13.12 11.52
N VAL A 44 7.58 13.12 10.97
CA VAL A 44 7.11 14.14 10.02
C VAL A 44 6.59 15.39 10.76
N GLN A 45 6.27 15.27 12.05
CA GLN A 45 5.74 16.34 12.91
C GLN A 45 4.45 16.97 12.36
N ASN A 46 3.75 16.27 11.46
CA ASN A 46 2.54 16.73 10.81
C ASN A 46 1.62 15.54 10.51
N ASN A 47 0.58 15.39 11.33
CA ASN A 47 -0.31 14.23 11.35
C ASN A 47 -0.99 13.91 10.00
N PRO A 48 -1.62 14.89 9.30
CA PRO A 48 -2.19 14.62 7.98
C PRO A 48 -1.14 14.23 6.93
N ALA A 49 0.09 14.77 7.01
CA ALA A 49 1.16 14.41 6.08
C ALA A 49 1.63 12.96 6.27
N SER A 50 1.71 12.47 7.51
CA SER A 50 2.06 11.06 7.81
C SER A 50 1.06 10.08 7.20
N ILE A 51 -0.24 10.35 7.37
CA ILE A 51 -1.31 9.51 6.85
C ILE A 51 -1.30 9.52 5.32
N LEU A 52 -1.11 10.69 4.69
CA LEU A 52 -0.93 10.84 3.25
C LEU A 52 0.25 10.00 2.72
N ILE A 53 1.41 10.07 3.38
CA ILE A 53 2.60 9.31 3.00
C ILE A 53 2.31 7.81 3.07
N LEU A 54 1.62 7.33 4.10
CA LEU A 54 1.28 5.91 4.24
C LEU A 54 0.24 5.47 3.18
N PHE A 55 -0.82 6.25 2.98
CA PHE A 55 -1.93 5.89 2.08
C PHE A 55 -1.60 6.02 0.61
N LEU A 56 -0.72 6.94 0.23
CA LEU A 56 -0.32 7.11 -1.16
C LEU A 56 1.03 6.44 -1.45
N GLY A 57 1.96 6.48 -0.50
CA GLY A 57 3.31 5.92 -0.67
C GLY A 57 3.30 4.41 -0.82
N ILE A 58 2.57 3.68 0.03
CA ILE A 58 2.55 2.21 -0.01
C ILE A 58 1.95 1.68 -1.32
N PRO A 59 0.76 2.16 -1.79
CA PRO A 59 0.24 1.71 -3.07
C PRO A 59 1.13 2.09 -4.26
N VAL A 60 1.73 3.29 -4.27
CA VAL A 60 2.66 3.69 -5.35
C VAL A 60 3.89 2.77 -5.39
N LEU A 61 4.48 2.46 -4.23
CA LEU A 61 5.59 1.50 -4.14
C LEU A 61 5.17 0.10 -4.64
N SER A 62 3.95 -0.33 -4.34
CA SER A 62 3.40 -1.60 -4.85
C SER A 62 3.24 -1.59 -6.36
N ILE A 63 2.70 -0.52 -6.94
CA ILE A 63 2.57 -0.37 -8.40
C ILE A 63 3.95 -0.46 -9.05
N VAL A 64 4.91 0.37 -8.61
CA VAL A 64 6.25 0.42 -9.21
C VAL A 64 6.98 -0.92 -9.04
N GLY A 65 6.93 -1.53 -7.86
CA GLY A 65 7.59 -2.80 -7.58
C GLY A 65 7.02 -3.98 -8.38
N CYS A 66 5.69 -4.09 -8.46
CA CYS A 66 5.01 -5.11 -9.24
C CYS A 66 5.21 -4.90 -10.74
N TYR A 67 5.14 -3.65 -11.21
CA TYR A 67 5.37 -3.31 -12.61
C TYR A 67 6.82 -3.60 -13.02
N TYR A 68 7.81 -3.20 -12.21
CA TYR A 68 9.20 -3.56 -12.44
C TYR A 68 9.40 -5.08 -12.51
N SER A 69 8.74 -5.83 -11.62
CA SER A 69 8.82 -7.30 -11.60
C SER A 69 8.17 -7.93 -12.83
N LEU A 70 7.07 -7.37 -13.34
CA LEU A 70 6.38 -7.79 -14.55
C LEU A 70 7.32 -7.80 -15.78
N TYR A 71 8.14 -6.76 -15.95
CA TYR A 71 9.07 -6.68 -17.09
C TYR A 71 10.33 -7.53 -16.91
N ASN A 72 10.70 -7.87 -15.68
CA ASN A 72 11.94 -8.60 -15.39
C ASN A 72 11.75 -10.13 -15.27
N VAL A 73 10.52 -10.62 -15.14
CA VAL A 73 10.27 -12.07 -15.14
C VAL A 73 10.17 -12.63 -16.56
N LYS A 74 10.86 -13.75 -16.78
CA LYS A 74 10.85 -14.45 -18.09
C LYS A 74 9.64 -15.35 -18.28
N SER A 75 9.09 -15.92 -17.21
CA SER A 75 7.95 -16.84 -17.26
C SER A 75 6.65 -16.10 -17.54
N ASN A 76 5.91 -16.51 -18.58
CA ASN A 76 4.59 -15.96 -18.91
C ASN A 76 3.60 -16.09 -17.74
N TYR A 77 3.66 -17.20 -16.99
CA TYR A 77 2.82 -17.37 -15.81
C TYR A 77 3.12 -16.33 -14.73
N GLN A 78 4.40 -16.04 -14.47
CA GLN A 78 4.78 -15.00 -13.51
C GLN A 78 4.40 -13.61 -13.99
N LYS A 79 4.44 -13.35 -15.31
CA LYS A 79 3.95 -12.09 -15.88
C LYS A 79 2.46 -11.90 -15.60
N ILE A 80 1.64 -12.94 -15.75
CA ILE A 80 0.21 -12.86 -15.44
C ILE A 80 0.00 -12.50 -13.96
N ILE A 81 0.70 -13.17 -13.04
CA ILE A 81 0.61 -12.89 -11.60
C ILE A 81 0.97 -11.42 -11.30
N PHE A 82 2.13 -10.96 -11.77
CA PHE A 82 2.54 -9.57 -11.53
C PHE A 82 1.61 -8.57 -12.22
N GLY A 83 1.04 -8.90 -13.37
CA GLY A 83 0.02 -8.08 -14.04
C GLY A 83 -1.24 -7.93 -13.20
N VAL A 84 -1.74 -9.02 -12.61
CA VAL A 84 -2.87 -8.98 -11.67
C VAL A 84 -2.51 -8.15 -10.43
N MET A 85 -1.32 -8.34 -9.85
CA MET A 85 -0.86 -7.56 -8.69
C MET A 85 -0.76 -6.06 -9.00
N VAL A 86 -0.30 -5.66 -10.19
CA VAL A 86 -0.30 -4.26 -10.64
C VAL A 86 -1.72 -3.72 -10.69
N LEU A 87 -2.65 -4.45 -11.31
CA LEU A 87 -4.06 -4.03 -11.40
C LEU A 87 -4.68 -3.84 -10.02
N VAL A 88 -4.49 -4.79 -9.11
CA VAL A 88 -4.95 -4.66 -7.71
C VAL A 88 -4.33 -3.43 -7.06
N SER A 89 -3.03 -3.19 -7.26
CA SER A 89 -2.34 -2.03 -6.68
C SER A 89 -2.89 -0.70 -7.20
N ILE A 90 -3.25 -0.61 -8.48
CA ILE A 90 -3.88 0.57 -9.08
C ILE A 90 -5.27 0.82 -8.49
N ILE A 91 -6.09 -0.22 -8.38
CA ILE A 91 -7.43 -0.12 -7.78
C ILE A 91 -7.32 0.34 -6.33
N SER A 92 -6.42 -0.25 -5.56
CA SER A 92 -6.15 0.14 -4.17
C SER A 92 -5.65 1.57 -4.05
N PHE A 93 -4.80 2.04 -4.97
CA PHE A 93 -4.39 3.44 -4.99
C PHE A 93 -5.58 4.36 -5.19
N GLY A 94 -6.47 4.07 -6.14
CA GLY A 94 -7.72 4.84 -6.33
C GLY A 94 -8.59 4.86 -5.07
N PHE A 95 -8.72 3.72 -4.40
CA PHE A 95 -9.48 3.61 -3.15
C PHE A 95 -8.89 4.48 -2.02
N PHE A 96 -7.58 4.37 -1.75
CA PHE A 96 -6.92 5.18 -0.73
C PHE A 96 -6.86 6.67 -1.10
N LEU A 97 -6.77 7.00 -2.39
CA LEU A 97 -6.86 8.37 -2.88
C LEU A 97 -8.23 8.96 -2.55
N LEU A 98 -9.32 8.23 -2.82
CA LEU A 98 -10.68 8.66 -2.48
C LEU A 98 -10.85 8.87 -0.97
N ILE A 99 -10.37 7.93 -0.14
CA ILE A 99 -10.38 8.09 1.32
C ILE A 99 -9.65 9.35 1.75
N THR A 100 -8.47 9.58 1.18
CA THR A 100 -7.63 10.74 1.52
C THR A 100 -8.34 12.05 1.13
N LEU A 101 -8.94 12.10 -0.06
CA LEU A 101 -9.71 13.25 -0.52
C LEU A 101 -10.95 13.50 0.36
N MET A 102 -11.69 12.45 0.73
CA MET A 102 -12.82 12.57 1.67
C MET A 102 -12.36 13.06 3.04
N GLY A 103 -11.23 12.56 3.55
CA GLY A 103 -10.63 12.99 4.81
C GLY A 103 -10.21 14.46 4.80
N LEU A 104 -9.67 14.95 3.69
CA LEU A 104 -9.29 16.36 3.52
C LEU A 104 -10.49 17.28 3.30
N ALA A 105 -11.51 16.84 2.57
CA ALA A 105 -12.72 17.62 2.29
C ALA A 105 -13.66 17.76 3.50
N ASN A 106 -13.48 16.89 4.51
CA ASN A 106 -14.28 16.86 5.73
C ASN A 106 -13.55 17.46 6.95
N GLN A 107 -12.49 18.23 6.70
CA GLN A 107 -11.82 19.13 7.67
C GLN A 107 -12.26 20.57 7.43
#